data_AF-A0AAN6NY73-F1
#
_entry.id   AF-A0AAN6NY73-F1
#
_cell.length_a   1.000
_cell.length_b   1.000
_cell.length_c   1.000
_cell.angle_alpha   90.00
_cell.angle_beta   90.00
_cell.angle_gamma   90.00
#
_symmetry.space_group_name_H-M   'P 1'
#
loop_
_entity.id
_entity.type
_entity.pdbx_description
1 polymer ?
#
loop_
_entity_poly.entity_id
_entity_poly.type
_entity_poly.pdbx_seq_one_letter_code
_entity_poly.pdbx_strand_id
1 'polypeptide(L)'
;VTIAYTSSTAAWTSLPFMGTYSASKAALSSYAESLHKELRPLGIRCVSIECGGFSTNLGQPRPEADSAFGTEGTSLPEVYGPLLAKVGGMFMSDRLKFIPGDLGRVGTAIVDIVLKEEGVVGVLLGSDAYESVVQKCEEMVQVAAEWKAVSFGTDRKEDFDGKTDSKRYLKLTSIVEGE
;
A
#
# COMPACT_ATOMS: atom_id res chain seq x y z
N VAL A 1 -4.64 -21.44 -9.25
CA VAL A 1 -3.67 -21.31 -8.13
C VAL A 1 -3.64 -19.85 -7.70
N THR A 2 -3.55 -19.57 -6.40
CA THR A 2 -3.48 -18.18 -5.89
C THR A 2 -2.21 -17.98 -5.07
N ILE A 3 -1.49 -16.89 -5.35
CA ILE A 3 -0.34 -16.43 -4.58
C ILE A 3 -0.78 -15.17 -3.84
N ALA A 4 -0.76 -15.20 -2.51
CA ALA A 4 -1.17 -14.07 -1.67
C ALA A 4 0.04 -13.42 -1.00
N TYR A 5 0.12 -12.09 -1.08
CA TYR A 5 1.17 -11.26 -0.51
C TYR A 5 0.60 -10.43 0.64
N THR A 6 1.17 -10.57 1.82
CA THR A 6 0.80 -9.73 2.97
C THR A 6 1.49 -8.37 2.86
N SER A 7 0.76 -7.39 2.33
CA SER A 7 1.23 -6.01 2.21
C SER A 7 0.65 -5.12 3.33
N SER A 8 0.49 -3.82 3.11
CA SER A 8 0.07 -2.87 4.13
C SER A 8 -0.38 -1.57 3.48
N THR A 9 -1.36 -0.90 4.10
CA THR A 9 -1.78 0.46 3.74
C THR A 9 -0.62 1.47 3.74
N ALA A 10 0.48 1.20 4.46
CA ALA A 10 1.71 1.99 4.39
C ALA A 10 2.33 2.08 2.98
N ALA A 11 1.97 1.16 2.06
CA ALA A 11 2.29 1.25 0.64
C ALA A 11 1.70 2.51 -0.02
N TRP A 12 0.60 3.02 0.51
CA TRP A 12 -0.12 4.21 0.02
C TRP A 12 0.07 5.41 0.95
N THR A 13 -0.06 5.18 2.26
CA THR A 13 -0.05 6.22 3.30
C THR A 13 1.20 6.09 4.17
N SER A 14 2.34 6.50 3.62
CA SER A 14 3.61 6.45 4.34
C SER A 14 3.61 7.41 5.54
N LEU A 15 3.94 6.88 6.71
CA LEU A 15 4.08 7.66 7.94
C LEU A 15 5.53 8.13 8.13
N PRO A 16 5.76 9.28 8.81
CA PRO A 16 7.10 9.67 9.24
C PRO A 16 7.79 8.55 10.01
N PHE A 17 9.10 8.40 9.81
CA PHE A 17 9.96 7.36 10.39
C PHE A 17 9.67 5.92 9.93
N MET A 18 8.64 5.70 9.10
CA MET A 18 8.27 4.40 8.52
C MET A 18 8.63 4.30 7.03
N GLY A 19 9.55 5.14 6.54
CA GLY A 19 9.87 5.24 5.11
C GLY A 19 10.38 3.93 4.51
N THR A 20 11.29 3.22 5.20
CA THR A 20 11.81 1.92 4.74
C THR A 20 10.73 0.84 4.73
N TYR A 21 9.89 0.78 5.76
CA TYR A 21 8.75 -0.13 5.82
C TYR A 21 7.78 0.15 4.67
N SER A 22 7.39 1.41 4.51
CA SER A 22 6.45 1.86 3.47
C SER A 22 6.98 1.56 2.07
N ALA A 23 8.25 1.85 1.79
CA ALA A 23 8.90 1.54 0.53
C ALA A 23 8.92 0.02 0.25
N SER A 24 9.20 -0.80 1.26
CA SER A 24 9.20 -2.26 1.10
C SER A 24 7.81 -2.81 0.76
N LYS A 25 6.76 -2.24 1.36
CA LYS A 25 5.36 -2.65 1.13
C LYS A 25 4.85 -2.15 -0.21
N ALA A 26 5.16 -0.91 -0.60
CA ALA A 26 4.87 -0.41 -1.94
C ALA A 26 5.55 -1.26 -3.03
N ALA A 27 6.82 -1.62 -2.85
CA ALA A 27 7.52 -2.50 -3.77
C ALA A 27 6.87 -3.89 -3.86
N LEU A 28 6.44 -4.47 -2.73
CA LEU A 28 5.76 -5.76 -2.70
C LEU A 28 4.40 -5.73 -3.42
N SER A 29 3.60 -4.68 -3.19
CA SER A 29 2.30 -4.52 -3.86
C SER A 29 2.48 -4.35 -5.37
N SER A 30 3.44 -3.52 -5.79
CA SER A 30 3.76 -3.34 -7.21
C SER A 30 4.30 -4.63 -7.85
N TYR A 31 5.11 -5.41 -7.13
CA TYR A 31 5.59 -6.70 -7.58
C TYR A 31 4.44 -7.70 -7.78
N ALA A 32 3.52 -7.80 -6.80
CA ALA A 32 2.34 -8.65 -6.91
C ALA A 32 1.45 -8.24 -8.09
N GLU A 33 1.35 -6.94 -8.37
CA GLU A 33 0.62 -6.42 -9.53
C GLU A 33 1.22 -6.85 -10.87
N SER A 34 2.54 -6.69 -11.04
CA SER A 34 3.23 -7.12 -12.26
C SER A 34 3.08 -8.62 -12.47
N LEU A 35 3.35 -9.39 -11.41
CA LEU A 35 3.30 -10.84 -11.47
C LEU A 35 1.89 -11.34 -11.77
N HIS A 36 0.84 -10.67 -11.25
CA HIS A 36 -0.53 -11.01 -11.61
C HIS A 36 -0.76 -10.89 -13.12
N LYS A 37 -0.33 -9.77 -13.72
CA LYS A 37 -0.49 -9.51 -15.17
C LYS A 37 0.24 -10.56 -16.02
N GLU A 38 1.42 -10.98 -15.57
CA GLU A 38 2.24 -12.00 -16.26
C GLU A 38 1.63 -13.40 -16.15
N LEU A 39 1.09 -13.76 -14.98
CA LEU A 39 0.66 -15.13 -14.70
C LEU A 39 -0.84 -15.37 -14.93
N ARG A 40 -1.66 -14.32 -15.06
CA ARG A 40 -3.11 -14.46 -15.32
C ARG A 40 -3.42 -15.33 -16.55
N PRO A 41 -2.74 -15.20 -17.70
CA PRO A 41 -2.99 -16.08 -18.86
C PRO A 41 -2.72 -17.57 -18.60
N LEU A 42 -1.98 -17.88 -17.54
CA LEU A 42 -1.65 -19.25 -17.11
C LEU A 42 -2.63 -19.78 -16.04
N GLY A 43 -3.67 -19.01 -15.68
CA GLY A 43 -4.63 -19.38 -14.64
C GLY A 43 -4.09 -19.26 -13.21
N ILE A 44 -3.06 -18.43 -13.00
CA ILE A 44 -2.50 -18.14 -11.68
C ILE A 44 -2.84 -16.70 -11.30
N ARG A 45 -3.39 -16.53 -10.09
CA ARG A 45 -3.79 -15.23 -9.54
C ARG A 45 -2.77 -14.78 -8.51
N CYS A 46 -2.41 -13.51 -8.53
CA CYS A 46 -1.59 -12.89 -7.50
C CYS A 46 -2.41 -11.79 -6.82
N VAL A 47 -2.41 -11.79 -5.49
CA VAL A 47 -3.20 -10.84 -4.68
C VAL A 47 -2.29 -10.21 -3.64
N SER A 48 -2.18 -8.89 -3.63
CA SER A 48 -1.67 -8.16 -2.46
C SER A 48 -2.82 -7.81 -1.53
N ILE A 49 -2.59 -8.05 -0.25
CA ILE A 49 -3.55 -7.77 0.82
C ILE A 49 -3.00 -6.59 1.61
N GLU A 50 -3.65 -5.44 1.48
CA GLU A 50 -3.25 -4.19 2.11
C GLU A 50 -3.96 -4.07 3.46
N CYS A 51 -3.34 -4.63 4.49
CA CYS A 51 -3.92 -4.59 5.84
C CYS A 51 -3.76 -3.21 6.48
N GLY A 52 -4.82 -2.79 7.18
CA GLY A 52 -4.78 -1.75 8.19
C GLY A 52 -4.22 -2.26 9.53
N GLY A 53 -4.64 -1.63 10.62
CA GLY A 53 -4.19 -1.95 11.97
C GLY A 53 -4.86 -3.19 12.56
N PHE A 54 -4.06 -4.25 12.77
CA PHE A 54 -4.46 -5.46 13.49
C PHE A 54 -3.52 -5.71 14.67
N SER A 55 -4.06 -6.09 15.83
CA SER A 55 -3.27 -6.36 17.03
C SER A 55 -2.46 -7.65 16.88
N THR A 56 -1.19 -7.53 16.49
CA THR A 56 -0.23 -8.63 16.34
C THR A 56 1.05 -8.34 17.12
N ASN A 57 2.00 -9.28 17.13
CA ASN A 57 3.36 -9.06 17.65
C ASN A 57 4.28 -8.35 16.64
N LEU A 58 3.72 -7.59 15.68
CA LEU A 58 4.51 -6.81 14.74
C LEU A 58 5.32 -5.74 15.49
N GLY A 59 6.61 -5.62 15.17
CA GLY A 59 7.52 -4.70 15.85
C GLY A 59 8.09 -5.22 17.17
N GLN A 60 7.64 -6.38 17.66
CA GLN A 60 8.23 -7.01 18.85
C GLN A 60 9.52 -7.77 18.50
N PRO A 61 10.48 -7.87 19.44
CA PRO A 61 11.68 -8.68 19.26
C PRO A 61 11.33 -10.14 18.97
N ARG A 62 12.12 -10.81 18.15
CA ARG A 62 11.93 -12.23 17.80
C ARG A 62 13.20 -13.00 18.10
N PRO A 63 13.11 -14.28 18.50
CA PRO A 63 14.29 -15.08 18.86
C PRO A 63 15.34 -15.17 17.73
N GLU A 64 14.91 -15.23 16.47
CA GLU A 64 15.80 -15.30 15.30
C GLU A 64 16.10 -13.93 14.66
N ALA A 65 15.50 -12.85 15.15
CA ALA A 65 15.74 -11.50 14.65
C ALA A 65 16.87 -10.84 15.46
N ASP A 66 17.58 -9.90 14.84
CA ASP A 66 18.54 -9.07 15.54
C ASP A 66 17.87 -8.45 16.78
N SER A 67 18.50 -8.66 17.94
CA SER A 67 17.99 -8.24 19.24
C SER A 67 17.71 -6.74 19.33
N ALA A 68 18.28 -5.94 18.42
CA ALA A 68 18.08 -4.50 18.30
C ALA A 68 16.71 -4.09 17.72
N PHE A 69 16.02 -4.97 16.97
CA PHE A 69 14.75 -4.64 16.34
C PHE A 69 13.64 -4.47 17.39
N GLY A 70 13.20 -3.23 17.60
CA GLY A 70 12.16 -2.88 18.55
C GLY A 70 12.63 -2.70 20.00
N THR A 71 13.93 -2.81 20.29
CA THR A 71 14.51 -2.68 21.64
C THR A 71 15.41 -1.45 21.78
N GLU A 72 16.09 -1.03 20.72
CA GLU A 72 16.94 0.14 20.75
C GLU A 72 16.13 1.40 20.42
N GLY A 73 16.18 2.39 21.32
CA GLY A 73 15.66 3.72 21.05
C GLY A 73 16.31 4.29 19.80
N THR A 74 15.54 4.97 18.96
CA THR A 74 16.06 5.57 17.74
C THR A 74 17.05 6.68 18.11
N SER A 75 18.30 6.61 17.63
CA SER A 75 19.29 7.69 17.76
C SER A 75 18.99 8.85 16.79
N LEU A 76 17.75 9.33 16.82
CA LEU A 76 17.31 10.43 15.99
C LEU A 76 17.87 11.75 16.53
N PRO A 77 18.41 12.63 15.67
CA PRO A 77 18.79 13.98 16.08
C PRO A 77 17.63 14.73 16.74
N GLU A 78 17.92 15.56 17.75
CA GLU A 78 16.90 16.27 18.57
C GLU A 78 15.92 17.11 17.75
N VAL A 79 16.33 17.60 16.57
CA VAL A 79 15.47 18.36 15.65
C VAL A 79 14.20 17.60 15.24
N TYR A 80 14.22 16.26 15.26
CA TYR A 80 13.05 15.44 14.97
C TYR A 80 12.14 15.20 16.18
N GLY A 81 12.57 15.58 17.39
CA GLY A 81 11.85 15.36 18.64
C GLY A 81 10.38 15.80 18.60
N PRO A 82 10.04 17.02 18.13
CA PRO A 82 8.65 17.46 18.01
C PRO A 82 7.80 16.59 17.08
N LEU A 83 8.33 16.18 15.94
CA LEU A 83 7.63 15.31 14.99
C LEU A 83 7.45 13.90 15.55
N LEU A 84 8.49 13.35 16.19
CA LEU A 84 8.44 12.06 16.86
C LEU A 84 7.39 12.05 17.96
N ALA A 85 7.35 13.08 18.81
CA ALA A 85 6.35 13.24 19.87
C ALA A 85 4.93 13.34 19.29
N LYS A 86 4.75 14.09 18.20
CA LYS A 86 3.45 14.19 17.52
C LYS A 86 2.98 12.84 16.98
N VAL A 87 3.84 12.12 16.27
CA VAL A 87 3.50 10.81 15.70
C VAL A 87 3.24 9.79 16.80
N GLY A 88 4.11 9.69 17.80
CA GLY A 88 3.92 8.81 18.95
C GLY A 88 2.65 9.13 19.74
N GLY A 89 2.36 10.42 19.95
CA GLY A 89 1.15 10.88 20.62
C GLY A 89 -0.14 10.45 19.92
N MET A 90 -0.17 10.46 18.58
CA MET A 90 -1.31 9.94 17.82
C MET A 90 -1.59 8.48 18.19
N PHE A 91 -0.59 7.61 18.11
CA PHE A 91 -0.72 6.18 18.40
C PHE A 91 -1.06 5.86 19.86
N MET A 92 -0.58 6.66 20.81
CA MET A 92 -0.84 6.45 22.24
C MET A 92 -2.21 6.98 22.68
N SER A 93 -2.73 8.00 22.01
CA SER A 93 -3.96 8.68 22.42
C SER A 93 -5.23 7.82 22.26
N ASP A 94 -5.30 6.96 21.23
CA ASP A 94 -6.46 6.10 21.00
C ASP A 94 -6.06 4.83 20.24
N ARG A 95 -5.30 3.96 20.90
CA ARG A 95 -4.72 2.74 20.30
C ARG A 95 -5.77 1.92 19.54
N LEU A 96 -6.98 1.75 20.08
CA LEU A 96 -8.03 0.94 19.45
C LEU A 96 -8.55 1.53 18.13
N LYS A 97 -8.46 2.85 17.93
CA LYS A 97 -8.78 3.46 16.64
C LYS A 97 -7.70 3.24 15.58
N PHE A 98 -6.44 3.06 15.99
CA PHE A 98 -5.32 2.77 15.08
C PHE A 98 -5.11 1.28 14.80
N ILE A 99 -5.63 0.40 15.66
CA ILE A 99 -5.63 -1.05 15.46
C ILE A 99 -7.04 -1.64 15.66
N PRO A 100 -8.05 -1.21 14.88
CA PRO A 100 -9.44 -1.63 15.06
C PRO A 100 -9.68 -3.07 14.60
N GLY A 101 -8.73 -3.67 13.89
CA GLY A 101 -8.90 -4.94 13.22
C GLY A 101 -8.96 -6.15 14.14
N ASP A 102 -9.88 -7.07 13.82
CA ASP A 102 -10.04 -8.37 14.47
C ASP A 102 -9.28 -9.48 13.72
N LEU A 103 -8.46 -10.25 14.43
CA LEU A 103 -7.62 -11.29 13.84
C LEU A 103 -8.41 -12.49 13.28
N GLY A 104 -9.53 -12.84 13.90
CA GLY A 104 -10.37 -13.93 13.41
C GLY A 104 -11.04 -13.56 12.09
N ARG A 105 -11.61 -12.36 12.04
CA ARG A 105 -12.29 -11.82 10.86
C ARG A 105 -11.34 -11.61 9.69
N VAL A 106 -10.13 -11.07 9.93
CA VAL A 106 -9.15 -10.91 8.84
C VAL A 106 -8.65 -12.26 8.34
N GLY A 107 -8.46 -13.25 9.23
CA GLY A 107 -8.12 -14.60 8.84
C GLY A 107 -9.16 -15.23 7.92
N THR A 108 -10.44 -15.15 8.28
CA THR A 108 -11.56 -15.59 7.43
C THR A 108 -11.58 -14.85 6.10
N ALA A 109 -11.46 -13.52 6.11
CA ALA A 109 -11.47 -12.72 4.89
C ALA A 109 -10.32 -13.09 3.93
N ILE A 110 -9.11 -13.31 4.45
CA ILE A 110 -7.96 -13.73 3.65
C ILE A 110 -8.23 -15.09 2.99
N VAL A 111 -8.77 -16.06 3.74
CA VAL A 111 -9.15 -17.36 3.18
C VAL A 111 -10.19 -17.19 2.07
N ASP A 112 -11.23 -16.39 2.30
CA ASP A 112 -12.27 -16.13 1.31
C ASP A 112 -11.69 -15.48 0.04
N ILE A 113 -10.79 -14.50 0.18
CA ILE A 113 -10.11 -13.84 -0.95
C ILE A 113 -9.27 -14.83 -1.75
N VAL A 114 -8.57 -15.74 -1.07
CA VAL A 114 -7.73 -16.76 -1.70
C VAL A 114 -8.57 -17.79 -2.45
N LEU A 115 -9.74 -18.14 -1.92
CA LEU A 115 -10.66 -19.13 -2.50
C LEU A 115 -11.57 -18.56 -3.60
N LYS A 116 -11.85 -17.26 -3.61
CA LYS A 116 -12.64 -16.61 -4.67
C LYS A 116 -11.92 -16.62 -6.02
N GLU A 117 -12.67 -16.58 -7.11
CA GLU A 117 -12.13 -16.40 -8.46
C GLU A 117 -12.08 -14.92 -8.89
N GLU A 118 -12.62 -14.03 -8.06
CA GLU A 118 -12.72 -12.59 -8.29
C GLU A 118 -11.91 -11.79 -7.27
N GLY A 119 -11.54 -10.55 -7.64
CA GLY A 119 -10.72 -9.68 -6.81
C GLY A 119 -9.23 -9.85 -7.08
N VAL A 120 -8.63 -8.78 -7.58
CA VAL A 120 -7.21 -8.73 -7.95
C VAL A 120 -6.53 -7.64 -7.13
N VAL A 121 -5.22 -7.83 -6.90
CA VAL A 121 -4.21 -6.87 -6.42
C VAL A 121 -4.74 -5.63 -5.66
N GLY A 122 -4.30 -5.47 -4.41
CA GLY A 122 -4.60 -4.27 -3.61
C GLY A 122 -5.88 -4.38 -2.79
N VAL A 123 -6.22 -5.59 -2.33
CA VAL A 123 -7.42 -5.80 -1.50
C VAL A 123 -7.20 -5.18 -0.12
N LEU A 124 -7.98 -4.13 0.18
CA LEU A 124 -7.91 -3.41 1.45
C LEU A 124 -8.66 -4.18 2.54
N LEU A 125 -8.01 -4.44 3.67
CA LEU A 125 -8.65 -5.08 4.85
C LEU A 125 -8.54 -4.18 6.08
N GLY A 126 -9.70 -3.69 6.55
CA GLY A 126 -9.83 -2.74 7.65
C GLY A 126 -10.58 -1.47 7.20
N SER A 127 -11.40 -0.88 8.08
CA SER A 127 -12.06 0.39 7.78
C SER A 127 -11.05 1.53 7.68
N ASP A 128 -10.06 1.53 8.57
CA ASP A 128 -8.90 2.40 8.53
C ASP A 128 -8.09 2.24 7.23
N ALA A 129 -7.94 1.00 6.74
CA ALA A 129 -7.28 0.73 5.47
C ALA A 129 -8.03 1.35 4.30
N TYR A 130 -9.35 1.14 4.25
CA TYR A 130 -10.20 1.70 3.22
C TYR A 130 -10.18 3.22 3.22
N GLU A 131 -10.48 3.84 4.37
CA GLU A 131 -10.57 5.30 4.52
C GLU A 131 -9.25 5.99 4.14
N SER A 132 -8.13 5.49 4.66
CA SER A 132 -6.82 6.10 4.43
C SER A 132 -6.36 6.02 2.97
N VAL A 133 -6.55 4.86 2.31
CA VAL A 133 -6.15 4.68 0.91
C VAL A 133 -7.07 5.46 -0.02
N VAL A 134 -8.38 5.48 0.21
CA VAL A 134 -9.33 6.27 -0.61
C VAL A 134 -8.99 7.75 -0.52
N GLN A 135 -8.82 8.29 0.69
CA GLN A 135 -8.41 9.69 0.87
C GLN A 135 -7.11 9.97 0.11
N LYS A 136 -6.10 9.09 0.24
CA LYS A 136 -4.83 9.28 -0.44
C LYS A 136 -4.97 9.30 -1.96
N CYS A 137 -5.79 8.42 -2.53
CA CYS A 137 -6.07 8.39 -3.96
C CYS A 137 -6.72 9.69 -4.44
N GLU A 138 -7.68 10.22 -3.67
CA GLU A 138 -8.32 11.51 -3.97
C GLU A 138 -7.31 12.66 -3.95
N GLU A 139 -6.43 12.72 -2.95
CA GLU A 139 -5.34 13.70 -2.88
C GLU A 139 -4.39 13.59 -4.08
N MET A 140 -4.01 12.36 -4.48
CA MET A 140 -3.13 12.15 -5.63
C MET A 140 -3.75 12.64 -6.94
N VAL A 141 -5.07 12.49 -7.11
CA VAL A 141 -5.79 13.06 -8.26
C VAL A 141 -5.74 14.58 -8.24
N GLN A 142 -5.92 15.21 -7.08
CA GLN A 142 -5.83 16.67 -6.94
C GLN A 142 -4.44 17.20 -7.28
N VAL A 143 -3.38 16.56 -6.75
CA VAL A 143 -1.99 16.92 -7.06
C VAL A 143 -1.70 16.74 -8.55
N ALA A 144 -2.15 15.65 -9.17
CA ALA A 144 -1.98 15.45 -10.61
C ALA A 144 -2.70 16.54 -11.44
N ALA A 145 -3.88 16.98 -11.00
CA ALA A 145 -4.62 18.05 -11.65
C ALA A 145 -3.91 19.41 -11.53
N GLU A 146 -3.36 19.74 -10.36
CA GLU A 146 -2.58 20.96 -10.12
C GLU A 146 -1.39 21.06 -11.08
N TRP A 147 -0.66 19.95 -11.27
CA TRP A 147 0.56 19.91 -12.08
C TRP A 147 0.32 19.58 -13.56
N LYS A 148 -0.94 19.47 -13.99
CA LYS A 148 -1.31 19.07 -15.37
C LYS A 148 -0.61 19.91 -16.44
N ALA A 149 -0.60 21.23 -16.30
CA ALA A 149 0.02 22.11 -17.29
C ALA A 149 1.53 21.89 -17.41
N VAL A 150 2.20 21.64 -16.28
CA VAL A 150 3.63 21.30 -16.26
C VAL A 150 3.88 19.96 -16.93
N SER A 151 3.11 18.93 -16.57
CA SER A 151 3.24 17.59 -17.17
C SER A 151 3.05 17.62 -18.69
N PHE A 152 1.97 18.25 -19.18
CA PHE A 152 1.68 18.35 -20.62
C PHE A 152 2.68 19.27 -21.34
N GLY A 153 3.26 20.24 -20.64
CA GLY A 153 4.30 21.11 -21.18
C GLY A 153 5.64 20.41 -21.46
N THR A 154 5.83 19.17 -21.00
CA THR A 154 7.03 18.36 -21.26
C THR A 154 6.95 17.51 -22.54
N ASP A 155 5.79 17.50 -23.20
CA ASP A 155 5.62 16.79 -24.45
C ASP A 155 6.50 17.39 -25.58
N ARG A 156 6.84 16.55 -26.56
CA ARG A 156 7.55 17.02 -27.75
C ARG A 156 6.66 18.02 -28.50
N LYS A 157 7.26 19.11 -28.97
CA LYS A 157 6.55 20.14 -29.74
C LYS A 157 6.40 19.80 -31.21
N GLU A 158 7.34 19.02 -31.74
CA GLU A 158 7.36 18.55 -33.12
C GLU A 158 7.01 17.06 -33.15
N ASP A 159 6.25 16.63 -34.16
CA ASP A 159 5.88 15.24 -34.42
C ASP A 159 5.13 14.51 -33.30
N PHE A 160 4.43 15.25 -32.42
CA PHE A 160 3.51 14.70 -31.42
C PHE A 160 2.14 15.39 -31.51
N ASP A 161 1.07 14.60 -31.60
CA ASP A 161 -0.30 15.08 -31.83
C ASP A 161 -1.06 15.44 -30.54
N GLY A 162 -0.35 15.48 -29.39
CA GLY A 162 -0.93 15.72 -28.09
C GLY A 162 -1.69 14.52 -27.52
N LYS A 163 -1.58 13.33 -28.11
CA LYS A 163 -2.29 12.13 -27.66
C LYS A 163 -1.32 10.99 -27.37
N THR A 164 -1.34 10.55 -26.13
CA THR A 164 -0.64 9.33 -25.71
C THR A 164 -1.48 8.09 -26.02
N ASP A 165 -0.83 6.98 -26.40
CA ASP A 165 -1.48 5.66 -26.50
C ASP A 165 -1.68 4.98 -25.13
N SER A 166 -1.66 5.76 -24.04
CA SER A 166 -1.84 5.28 -22.67
C SER A 166 -3.13 4.47 -22.51
N LYS A 167 -4.20 4.76 -23.27
CA LYS A 167 -5.44 3.97 -23.23
C LYS A 167 -5.24 2.52 -23.70
N ARG A 168 -4.39 2.28 -24.70
CA ARG A 168 -4.09 0.91 -25.16
C ARG A 168 -3.24 0.16 -24.14
N TYR A 169 -2.29 0.83 -23.51
CA TYR A 169 -1.47 0.26 -22.45
C TYR A 169 -2.29 -0.06 -21.19
N LEU A 170 -3.21 0.85 -20.81
CA LEU A 170 -4.06 0.69 -19.63
C LEU A 170 -5.03 -0.49 -19.72
N LYS A 171 -5.42 -0.94 -20.93
CA LYS A 171 -6.18 -2.19 -21.09
C LYS A 171 -5.38 -3.43 -20.70
N LEU A 172 -4.07 -3.44 -20.96
CA LEU A 172 -3.18 -4.53 -20.57
C LEU A 172 -2.86 -4.48 -19.08
N THR A 173 -2.78 -3.28 -18.50
CA THR A 173 -2.36 -3.07 -17.11
C THR A 173 -3.51 -2.82 -16.14
N SER A 174 -4.77 -2.91 -16.59
CA SER A 174 -5.93 -2.67 -15.73
C SER A 174 -5.95 -3.67 -14.58
N ILE A 175 -6.14 -3.16 -13.37
CA ILE A 175 -6.40 -3.92 -12.16
C ILE A 175 -7.91 -4.11 -11.92
N VAL A 176 -8.76 -3.63 -12.83
CA VAL A 176 -10.20 -3.93 -12.82
C VAL A 176 -10.47 -4.90 -13.96
N GLU A 177 -10.99 -6.07 -13.63
CA GLU A 177 -11.38 -7.07 -14.63
C GLU A 177 -12.78 -6.73 -15.16
N GLY A 178 -12.86 -6.21 -16.40
CA GLY A 178 -14.13 -5.93 -17.08
C GLY A 178 -14.13 -4.67 -17.94
N GLU A 179 -13.80 -4.83 -19.23
CA GLU A 179 -14.46 -4.27 -20.45
C GLU A 179 -13.70 -4.70 -21.72
#